data_AF-A0A662TE97-F1
#
_entry.id   AF-A0A662TE97-F1
#
_cell.length_a   1.000
_cell.length_b   1.000
_cell.length_c   1.000
_cell.angle_alpha   90.00
_cell.angle_beta   90.00
_cell.angle_gamma   90.00
#
_symmetry.space_group_name_H-M   'P 1'
#
loop_
_entity.id
_entity.type
_entity.pdbx_description
1 polymer ?
#
loop_
_entity_poly.entity_id
_entity_poly.type
_entity_poly.pdbx_seq_one_letter_code
_entity_poly.pdbx_strand_id
1 'polypeptide(L)'
;MEKDPVEAIGGSALKVYLVLLENSRPMGVRELQRRMGFKSPAAAKHHLDRLCRLGLVKRVEDGYIAVKPSSASILSMYMLFMGKMIPRTLPIAA
;
A
#
# COMPACT_ATOMS: atom_id res chain seq x y z
N MET A 1 -4.40 2.26 22.12
CA MET A 1 -4.69 1.70 20.79
C MET A 1 -3.84 2.49 19.81
N GLU A 2 -2.67 1.96 19.45
CA GLU A 2 -1.75 2.64 18.53
C GLU A 2 -2.45 2.73 17.16
N LYS A 3 -2.54 3.94 16.59
CA LYS A 3 -3.21 4.15 15.29
C LYS A 3 -2.40 3.42 14.23
N ASP A 4 -3.08 2.58 13.43
CA ASP A 4 -2.45 1.87 12.33
C ASP A 4 -1.91 2.91 11.32
N PRO A 5 -0.61 2.89 10.96
CA PRO A 5 -0.02 3.86 10.02
C PRO A 5 -0.73 3.88 8.66
N VAL A 6 -1.49 2.84 8.33
CA VAL A 6 -2.31 2.77 7.11
C VAL A 6 -3.48 3.74 7.15
N GLU A 7 -4.03 4.06 8.33
CA GLU A 7 -5.09 5.06 8.46
C GLU A 7 -4.61 6.49 8.12
N ALA A 8 -3.29 6.71 8.16
CA ALA A 8 -2.67 8.00 7.85
C ALA A 8 -2.39 8.21 6.34
N ILE A 9 -2.71 7.22 5.49
CA ILE A 9 -2.52 7.31 4.04
C ILE A 9 -3.87 7.28 3.29
N GLY A 10 -3.96 8.08 2.23
CA GLY A 10 -5.13 8.13 1.36
C GLY A 10 -4.75 8.41 -0.09
N GLY A 11 -5.72 8.28 -0.99
CA GLY A 11 -5.56 8.57 -2.41
C GLY A 11 -4.45 7.75 -3.06
N SER A 12 -3.58 8.38 -3.85
CA SER A 12 -2.53 7.72 -4.63
C SER A 12 -1.51 6.95 -3.80
N ALA A 13 -1.21 7.40 -2.56
CA ALA A 13 -0.25 6.69 -1.70
C ALA A 13 -0.78 5.31 -1.27
N LEU A 14 -2.08 5.23 -0.96
CA LEU A 14 -2.74 3.96 -0.65
C LEU A 14 -2.70 3.00 -1.86
N LYS A 15 -2.97 3.51 -3.06
CA LYS A 15 -2.91 2.69 -4.28
C LYS A 15 -1.52 2.11 -4.52
N VAL A 16 -0.47 2.94 -4.34
CA VAL A 16 0.93 2.48 -4.43
C VAL A 16 1.20 1.36 -3.44
N TYR A 17 0.77 1.54 -2.19
CA TYR A 17 0.95 0.53 -1.16
C TYR A 17 0.25 -0.79 -1.49
N LEU A 18 -1.01 -0.75 -1.94
CA LEU A 18 -1.74 -1.95 -2.38
C LEU A 18 -1.06 -2.65 -3.55
N VAL A 19 -0.56 -1.89 -4.54
CA VAL A 19 0.20 -2.45 -5.67
C VAL A 19 1.47 -3.17 -5.20
N LEU A 20 2.16 -2.64 -4.19
CA LEU A 20 3.32 -3.31 -3.60
C LEU A 20 2.94 -4.55 -2.79
N LEU A 21 1.78 -4.54 -2.11
CA LEU A 21 1.27 -5.72 -1.39
C LEU A 21 0.90 -6.87 -2.32
N GLU A 22 0.32 -6.56 -3.49
CA GLU A 22 0.02 -7.56 -4.52
C GLU A 22 1.29 -8.11 -5.19
N ASN A 23 2.39 -7.37 -5.14
CA ASN A 23 3.61 -7.73 -5.83
C ASN A 23 4.52 -8.56 -4.92
N SER A 24 4.68 -9.85 -5.23
CA SER A 24 5.54 -10.76 -4.45
C SER A 24 7.04 -10.49 -4.59
N ARG A 25 7.46 -9.50 -5.39
CA ARG A 25 8.86 -9.12 -5.62
C ARG A 25 9.09 -7.63 -5.34
N PRO A 26 10.33 -7.19 -5.08
CA PRO A 26 10.65 -5.78 -5.03
C PRO A 26 10.25 -5.06 -6.32
N MET A 27 9.68 -3.86 -6.19
CA MET A 27 9.30 -3.03 -7.34
C MET A 27 10.17 -1.78 -7.42
N GLY A 28 10.71 -1.51 -8.60
CA GLY A 28 11.51 -0.32 -8.85
C GLY A 28 10.66 0.95 -9.03
N VAL A 29 11.28 2.13 -8.84
CA VAL A 29 10.57 3.43 -9.00
C VAL A 29 9.98 3.60 -10.39
N ARG A 30 10.73 3.26 -11.45
CA ARG A 30 10.27 3.38 -12.84
C ARG A 30 9.20 2.33 -13.20
N GLU A 31 9.29 1.14 -12.62
CA GLU A 31 8.27 0.10 -12.77
C GLU A 31 6.96 0.57 -12.14
N LEU A 32 7.01 1.05 -10.89
CA LEU A 32 5.86 1.64 -10.21
C LEU A 32 5.28 2.81 -10.98
N GLN A 33 6.13 3.72 -11.47
CA GLN A 33 5.70 4.87 -12.26
C GLN A 33 4.86 4.44 -13.47
N ARG A 34 5.35 3.48 -14.26
CA ARG A 34 4.64 2.96 -15.44
C ARG A 34 3.34 2.27 -15.05
N ARG A 35 3.38 1.40 -14.03
CA ARG A 35 2.20 0.65 -13.55
C ARG A 35 1.10 1.57 -13.01
N MET A 36 1.47 2.66 -12.36
CA MET A 36 0.53 3.62 -11.75
C MET A 36 0.14 4.78 -12.69
N GLY A 37 0.73 4.88 -13.87
CA GLY A 37 0.51 6.00 -14.78
C GLY A 37 0.99 7.36 -14.23
N PHE A 38 2.01 7.36 -13.35
CA PHE A 38 2.54 8.61 -12.83
C PHE A 38 3.27 9.40 -13.92
N LYS A 39 3.07 10.72 -13.94
CA LYS A 39 3.65 11.64 -14.93
C LYS A 39 5.19 11.67 -14.89
N SER A 40 5.81 11.31 -13.76
CA SER A 40 7.27 11.29 -13.62
C SER A 40 7.74 10.24 -12.60
N PRO A 41 8.98 9.72 -12.73
CA PRO A 41 9.58 8.86 -11.72
C PRO A 41 9.66 9.52 -10.33
N ALA A 42 9.84 10.84 -10.29
CA ALA A 42 9.89 11.60 -9.04
C ALA A 42 8.55 11.55 -8.27
N ALA A 43 7.42 11.58 -8.98
CA ALA A 43 6.10 11.43 -8.35
C ALA A 43 5.93 10.04 -7.71
N ALA A 44 6.37 8.98 -8.39
CA ALA A 44 6.37 7.63 -7.85
C ALA A 44 7.26 7.53 -6.59
N LYS A 45 8.48 8.08 -6.67
CA LYS A 45 9.43 8.12 -5.56
C LYS A 45 8.87 8.88 -4.35
N HIS A 46 8.19 10.02 -4.57
CA HIS A 46 7.58 10.79 -3.49
C HIS A 46 6.60 9.95 -2.65
N HIS A 47 5.76 9.14 -3.30
CA HIS A 47 4.86 8.23 -2.59
C HIS A 47 5.60 7.11 -1.86
N LEU A 48 6.62 6.52 -2.49
CA LEU A 48 7.44 5.47 -1.87
C LEU A 48 8.18 5.99 -0.63
N ASP A 49 8.79 7.16 -0.72
CA ASP A 49 9.53 7.77 0.40
C ASP A 49 8.57 8.12 1.55
N ARG A 50 7.34 8.60 1.24
CA ARG A 50 6.30 8.81 2.26
C ARG A 50 5.91 7.51 2.94
N LEU A 51 5.67 6.43 2.19
CA LEU A 51 5.31 5.13 2.74
C LEU A 51 6.45 4.51 3.57
N CYS A 52 7.71 4.73 3.17
CA CYS A 52 8.87 4.32 3.95
C CYS A 52 8.94 5.04 5.30
N ARG A 53 8.68 6.36 5.33
CA ARG A 53 8.64 7.14 6.58
C ARG A 53 7.55 6.65 7.54
N LEU A 54 6.46 6.09 7.01
CA LEU A 54 5.37 5.53 7.79
C LEU A 54 5.58 4.05 8.18
N GLY A 55 6.71 3.45 7.78
CA GLY A 55 7.01 2.03 8.05
C GLY A 55 6.17 1.04 7.23
N LEU A 56 5.37 1.52 6.27
CA LEU A 56 4.49 0.69 5.44
C LEU A 56 5.23 0.04 4.27
N VAL A 57 6.35 0.61 3.86
CA VAL A 57 7.18 0.11 2.75
C VAL A 57 8.62 0.07 3.21
N LYS A 58 9.36 -0.95 2.76
CA LYS A 58 10.79 -1.07 2.98
C LYS A 58 11.52 -0.98 1.65
N ARG A 59 12.59 -0.18 1.63
CA ARG A 59 13.57 -0.18 0.53
C ARG A 59 14.51 -1.39 0.69
N VAL A 60 14.71 -2.11 -0.39
CA VAL A 60 15.67 -3.21 -0.55
C VAL A 60 16.57 -2.91 -1.77
N GLU A 61 17.61 -3.72 -1.98
CA GLU A 61 18.55 -3.52 -3.09
C GLU A 61 17.84 -3.44 -4.45
N ASP A 62 16.87 -4.32 -4.69
CA ASP A 62 16.14 -4.41 -5.96
C ASP A 62 14.89 -3.51 -6.05
N GLY A 63 14.65 -2.63 -5.07
CA GLY A 63 13.53 -1.70 -5.10
C GLY A 63 12.78 -1.58 -3.78
N TYR A 64 11.46 -1.70 -3.83
CA TYR A 64 10.59 -1.47 -2.68
C TYR A 64 9.63 -2.63 -2.48
N ILE A 65 9.43 -3.04 -1.23
CA ILE A 65 8.48 -4.08 -0.82
C ILE A 65 7.50 -3.51 0.21
N ALA A 66 6.25 -3.93 0.16
CA ALA A 66 5.30 -3.61 1.20
C ALA A 66 5.62 -4.37 2.48
N VAL A 67 5.52 -3.69 3.62
CA VAL A 67 5.49 -4.33 4.93
C VAL A 67 4.05 -4.77 5.16
N LYS A 68 3.83 -6.09 5.31
CA LYS A 68 2.53 -6.64 5.67
C LYS A 68 2.22 -6.26 7.12
N PRO A 69 1.13 -5.55 7.39
CA PRO A 69 0.72 -5.26 8.74
C PRO A 69 -0.22 -6.36 9.24
N SER A 70 -0.34 -6.42 10.55
CA SER A 70 -1.09 -7.45 11.26
C SER A 70 -2.61 -7.24 11.26
N SER A 71 -3.11 -6.11 10.70
CA SER A 71 -4.49 -5.66 10.87
C SER A 71 -5.42 -6.01 9.71
N ALA A 72 -6.69 -6.32 10.04
CA ALA A 72 -7.80 -6.51 9.10
C ALA A 72 -8.12 -5.26 8.26
N SER A 73 -7.65 -4.08 8.66
CA SER A 73 -7.91 -2.79 7.98
C SER A 73 -7.40 -2.73 6.53
N ILE A 74 -6.34 -3.46 6.19
CA ILE A 74 -5.86 -3.51 4.80
C ILE A 74 -6.66 -4.44 3.94
N LEU A 75 -7.14 -5.55 4.50
CA LEU A 75 -7.97 -6.47 3.75
C LEU A 75 -9.26 -5.79 3.29
N SER A 76 -9.90 -5.02 4.17
CA SER A 76 -11.09 -4.23 3.84
C SER A 76 -10.80 -3.13 2.82
N MET A 77 -9.68 -2.42 2.96
CA MET A 77 -9.29 -1.35 2.04
C MET A 77 -8.88 -1.87 0.65
N TYR A 78 -8.20 -3.02 0.61
CA TYR A 78 -7.89 -3.78 -0.60
C TYR A 78 -9.17 -4.16 -1.36
N MET A 79 -10.16 -4.73 -0.65
CA MET A 79 -11.46 -5.09 -1.20
C MET A 79 -12.19 -3.88 -1.79
N LEU A 80 -12.22 -2.76 -1.05
CA LEU A 80 -12.82 -1.51 -1.52
C LEU A 80 -12.17 -1.00 -2.81
N PHE A 81 -10.83 -0.98 -2.86
CA PHE A 81 -10.10 -0.46 -4.00
C PHE A 81 -10.21 -1.34 -5.26
N MET A 82 -10.33 -2.66 -5.07
CA MET A 82 -10.53 -3.62 -6.15
C MET A 82 -12.00 -3.77 -6.59
N GLY A 83 -12.93 -3.02 -6.00
CA GLY A 83 -14.37 -3.14 -6.29
C GLY A 83 -14.95 -4.49 -5.91
N LYS A 84 -14.25 -5.28 -5.08
CA LYS A 84 -14.75 -6.55 -4.56
C LYS A 84 -15.57 -6.26 -3.31
N MET A 85 -16.90 -6.40 -3.42
CA MET A 85 -17.84 -6.22 -2.31
C MET A 85 -17.40 -7.00 -1.06
N ILE A 86 -17.45 -6.34 0.10
CA ILE A 86 -17.12 -6.92 1.41
C ILE A 86 -18.26 -7.87 1.84
N PRO A 87 -17.97 -9.06 2.41
CA PRO A 87 -18.98 -9.90 3.06
C PRO A 87 -19.70 -9.13 4.18
N ARG A 88 -21.03 -9.27 4.30
CA ARG A 88 -21.90 -8.55 5.26
C ARG A 88 -21.67 -8.86 6.75
N THR A 89 -20.59 -9.53 7.12
CA THR A 89 -20.35 -9.98 8.51
C THR A 89 -18.91 -9.72 8.91
N LEU A 90 -18.69 -8.69 9.72
CA LEU A 90 -17.55 -8.66 10.64
C LEU A 90 -17.98 -9.45 11.88
N PRO A 91 -17.26 -10.50 12.33
CA PRO A 91 -17.39 -10.94 13.70
C PRO A 91 -16.74 -9.85 14.55
N ILE A 92 -17.56 -9.00 15.15
CA ILE A 92 -17.12 -8.23 16.31
C ILE A 92 -16.77 -9.26 17.37
N ALA A 93 -15.54 -9.19 17.87
CA ALA A 93 -15.07 -10.00 18.98
C ALA A 93 -16.07 -9.95 20.14
N ALA A 94 -16.46 -11.13 20.65
CA ALA A 94 -17.13 -11.29 21.94
C ALA A 94 -16.11 -11.15 23.08
#